data_AF-S4P3F5-F1
#
_entry.id   AF-S4P3F5-F1
#
_cell.length_a   1.000
_cell.length_b   1.000
_cell.length_c   1.000
_cell.angle_alpha   90.00
_cell.angle_beta   90.00
_cell.angle_gamma   90.00
#
_symmetry.space_group_name_H-M   'P 1'
#
loop_
_entity.id
_entity.type
_entity.pdbx_description
1 polymer ?
#
loop_
_entity_poly.entity_id
_entity_poly.type
_entity_poly.pdbx_seq_one_letter_code
_entity_poly.pdbx_strand_id
1 'polypeptide(L)'
;MLTQAVRQGVPRMSRGGVWRFLAEQACLRIPPPHLDQFPDYNTPYKTLLSGLTKHQHAILIDLGRTFPKHSYFASALGPGQLALYNILKAYSLLDPDVGYCQGLSFVAGILLLHMDEGEAFILLRHLMFRRGIRKQYLPDMSALQVQLYQLSRLLRDHEPEL
;
A
#
# COMPACT_ATOMS: atom_id res chain seq x y z
N MET A 1 22.27 0.93 14.52
CA MET A 1 22.56 2.16 13.74
C MET A 1 21.38 2.59 12.88
N LEU A 2 20.81 1.75 12.00
CA LEU A 2 19.68 2.14 11.12
C LEU A 2 18.41 2.58 11.86
N THR A 3 17.97 1.85 12.89
CA THR A 3 16.79 2.22 13.70
C THR A 3 16.95 3.59 14.35
N GLN A 4 18.15 3.95 14.78
CA GLN A 4 18.42 5.26 15.39
C GLN A 4 18.34 6.39 14.37
N ALA A 5 18.85 6.18 13.15
CA ALA A 5 18.73 7.16 12.06
C ALA A 5 17.26 7.41 11.69
N VAL A 6 16.43 6.36 11.60
CA VAL A 6 14.99 6.51 11.34
C VAL A 6 14.30 7.28 12.48
N ARG A 7 14.67 7.02 13.74
CA ARG A 7 14.13 7.72 14.92
C ARG A 7 14.51 9.20 14.95
N GLN A 8 15.67 9.58 14.41
CA GLN A 8 16.11 10.98 14.29
C GLN A 8 15.42 11.74 13.16
N GLY A 9 14.65 11.04 12.32
CA GLY A 9 13.88 11.60 11.21
C GLY A 9 14.53 11.33 9.85
N VAL A 10 13.66 11.12 8.85
CA VAL A 10 14.09 10.89 7.45
C VAL A 10 13.78 12.14 6.62
N PRO A 11 14.79 12.81 6.03
CA PRO A 11 14.60 13.97 5.17
C PRO A 11 13.64 13.67 4.02
N ARG A 12 12.72 14.61 3.72
CA ARG A 12 11.66 14.42 2.72
C ARG A 12 12.19 13.91 1.37
N MET A 13 13.27 14.51 0.88
CA MET A 13 13.87 14.18 -0.43
C MET A 13 14.45 12.77 -0.49
N SER A 14 14.80 12.19 0.66
CA SER A 14 15.42 10.86 0.74
C SER A 14 14.42 9.75 1.08
N ARG A 15 13.17 10.08 1.44
CA ARG A 15 12.19 9.10 1.93
C ARG A 15 11.96 7.95 0.97
N GLY A 16 11.74 8.23 -0.32
CA GLY A 16 11.52 7.18 -1.33
C GLY A 16 12.68 6.19 -1.40
N GLY A 17 13.92 6.69 -1.48
CA GLY A 17 15.12 5.86 -1.48
C GLY A 17 15.32 5.08 -0.19
N VAL A 18 15.05 5.70 0.96
CA VAL A 18 15.13 5.03 2.27
C VAL A 18 14.08 3.94 2.40
N TRP A 19 12.84 4.16 1.95
CA TRP A 19 11.79 3.15 2.01
C TRP A 19 12.09 1.96 1.09
N ARG A 20 12.60 2.21 -0.12
CA ARG A 20 13.08 1.15 -1.01
C ARG A 20 14.20 0.34 -0.35
N PHE A 21 15.22 1.02 0.18
CA PHE A 21 16.31 0.37 0.89
C PHE A 21 15.80 -0.51 2.05
N LEU A 22 14.89 0.01 2.88
CA LEU A 22 14.30 -0.76 3.98
C LEU A 22 13.52 -1.98 3.48
N ALA A 23 12.80 -1.86 2.36
CA ALA A 23 12.09 -2.97 1.74
C ALA A 23 13.05 -4.04 1.19
N GLU A 24 14.15 -3.64 0.55
CA GLU A 24 15.21 -4.54 0.07
C GLU A 24 15.86 -5.29 1.24
N GLN A 25 16.21 -4.59 2.32
CA GLN A 25 16.74 -5.22 3.53
C GLN A 25 15.75 -6.20 4.16
N ALA A 26 14.45 -5.89 4.14
CA ALA A 26 13.41 -6.80 4.59
C ALA A 26 13.28 -8.03 3.68
N CYS A 27 13.45 -7.88 2.36
CA CYS A 27 13.41 -8.99 1.40
C CYS A 27 14.52 -10.04 1.62
N LEU A 28 15.65 -9.65 2.22
CA LEU A 28 16.72 -10.58 2.61
C LEU A 28 16.33 -11.50 3.78
N ARG A 29 15.33 -11.11 4.57
CA ARG A 29 14.93 -11.80 5.81
C ARG A 29 13.54 -12.42 5.74
N ILE A 30 12.69 -11.88 4.87
CA ILE A 30 11.30 -12.30 4.70
C ILE A 30 11.18 -12.87 3.28
N PRO A 31 10.92 -14.17 3.10
CA PRO A 31 10.77 -14.76 1.78
C PRO A 31 9.57 -14.17 1.02
N PRO A 32 9.54 -14.27 -0.33
CA PRO A 32 8.32 -13.97 -1.09
C PRO A 32 7.18 -14.91 -0.68
N PRO A 33 5.92 -14.51 -0.93
CA PRO A 33 4.78 -15.41 -0.73
C PRO A 33 4.86 -16.63 -1.65
N HIS A 34 4.19 -17.71 -1.26
CA HIS A 34 4.13 -18.94 -2.07
C HIS A 34 3.32 -18.70 -3.34
N LEU A 35 3.91 -19.02 -4.50
CA LEU A 35 3.29 -18.80 -5.80
C LEU A 35 2.07 -19.67 -6.05
N ASP A 36 1.95 -20.82 -5.36
CA ASP A 36 0.75 -21.67 -5.43
C ASP A 36 -0.49 -20.93 -4.91
N GLN A 37 -0.30 -20.06 -3.91
CA GLN A 37 -1.37 -19.22 -3.38
C GLN A 37 -1.51 -17.90 -4.16
N PHE A 38 -0.41 -17.38 -4.71
CA PHE A 38 -0.36 -16.09 -5.39
C PHE A 38 0.36 -16.19 -6.73
N PRO A 39 -0.28 -16.80 -7.75
CA PRO A 39 0.37 -17.07 -9.04
C PRO A 39 0.78 -15.79 -9.76
N ASP A 40 0.00 -14.73 -9.62
CA ASP A 40 0.25 -13.44 -10.26
C ASP A 40 1.29 -12.57 -9.53
N TYR A 41 1.84 -13.01 -8.39
CA TYR A 41 2.72 -12.18 -7.56
C TYR A 41 3.91 -11.59 -8.34
N ASN A 42 4.45 -12.34 -9.30
CA ASN A 42 5.58 -11.94 -10.15
C ASN A 42 5.17 -11.29 -11.49
N THR A 43 3.87 -11.15 -11.76
CA THR A 43 3.37 -10.55 -13.00
C THR A 43 3.88 -9.10 -13.13
N PRO A 44 4.50 -8.74 -14.27
CA PRO A 44 5.03 -7.38 -14.46
C PRO A 44 3.93 -6.33 -14.41
N TYR A 45 4.25 -5.16 -13.85
CA TYR A 45 3.31 -4.03 -13.73
C TYR A 45 2.64 -3.67 -15.07
N LYS A 46 3.44 -3.60 -16.15
CA LYS A 46 2.94 -3.32 -17.50
C LYS A 46 1.91 -4.35 -17.99
N THR A 47 2.07 -5.61 -17.61
CA THR A 47 1.15 -6.70 -17.97
C THR A 47 -0.14 -6.60 -17.16
N LEU A 48 -0.08 -6.22 -15.89
CA LEU A 48 -1.29 -5.97 -15.09
C LEU A 48 -2.09 -4.79 -15.63
N LEU A 49 -1.41 -3.74 -16.12
CA LEU A 49 -2.09 -2.56 -16.68
C LEU A 49 -2.90 -2.84 -17.95
N SER A 50 -2.60 -3.90 -18.71
CA SER A 50 -3.42 -4.28 -19.87
C SER A 50 -4.72 -4.99 -19.48
N GLY A 51 -4.83 -5.50 -18.25
CA GLY A 51 -6.03 -6.15 -17.75
C GLY A 51 -7.19 -5.17 -17.50
N LEU A 52 -8.40 -5.71 -17.30
CA LEU A 52 -9.59 -4.95 -16.91
C LEU A 52 -9.93 -5.27 -15.46
N THR A 53 -10.10 -4.24 -14.63
CA THR A 53 -10.50 -4.42 -13.22
C THR A 53 -12.00 -4.23 -13.04
N LYS A 54 -12.65 -5.13 -12.29
CA LYS A 54 -14.04 -4.97 -11.84
C LYS A 54 -14.20 -3.86 -10.79
N HIS A 55 -13.10 -3.37 -10.22
CA HIS A 55 -13.09 -2.37 -9.14
C HIS A 55 -13.01 -0.91 -9.63
N GLN A 56 -13.11 -0.67 -10.95
CA GLN A 56 -12.95 0.66 -11.55
C GLN A 56 -13.79 1.73 -10.85
N HIS A 57 -15.06 1.47 -10.58
CA HIS A 57 -15.95 2.44 -9.94
C HIS A 57 -15.49 2.81 -8.52
N ALA A 58 -15.16 1.80 -7.70
CA ALA A 58 -14.70 2.02 -6.33
C ALA A 58 -13.37 2.80 -6.28
N ILE A 59 -12.44 2.48 -7.18
CA ILE A 59 -11.17 3.20 -7.31
C ILE A 59 -11.45 4.67 -7.68
N LEU A 60 -12.24 4.93 -8.72
CA LEU A 60 -12.54 6.28 -9.20
C LEU A 60 -13.17 7.18 -8.12
N ILE A 61 -14.05 6.64 -7.29
CA ILE A 61 -14.64 7.38 -6.16
C ILE A 61 -13.54 7.82 -5.17
N ASP A 62 -12.64 6.92 -4.82
CA ASP A 62 -11.61 7.19 -3.82
C ASP A 62 -10.49 8.08 -4.36
N LEU A 63 -10.21 8.11 -5.67
CA LEU A 63 -9.25 9.05 -6.26
C LEU A 63 -9.59 10.50 -5.90
N GLY A 64 -10.86 10.89 -6.02
CA GLY A 64 -11.31 12.25 -5.70
C GLY A 64 -11.24 12.59 -4.21
N ARG A 65 -11.15 11.57 -3.34
CA ARG A 65 -11.07 11.73 -1.87
C ARG A 65 -9.64 11.60 -1.36
N THR A 66 -8.70 11.13 -2.19
CA THR A 66 -7.33 10.85 -1.78
C THR A 66 -6.45 12.08 -1.98
N PHE A 67 -6.09 12.74 -0.88
CA PHE A 67 -5.27 13.96 -0.86
C PHE A 67 -5.76 15.08 -1.81
N PRO A 68 -7.05 15.44 -1.82
CA PRO A 68 -7.63 16.34 -2.84
C PRO A 68 -7.03 17.75 -2.84
N LYS A 69 -6.44 18.18 -1.73
CA LYS A 69 -5.78 19.49 -1.59
C LYS A 69 -4.30 19.46 -1.98
N HIS A 70 -3.72 18.28 -2.22
CA HIS A 70 -2.32 18.17 -2.63
C HIS A 70 -2.20 18.46 -4.12
N SER A 71 -1.31 19.38 -4.51
CA SER A 71 -1.18 19.87 -5.90
C SER A 71 -1.08 18.75 -6.93
N TYR A 72 -0.37 17.67 -6.61
CA TYR A 72 -0.22 16.51 -7.49
C TYR A 72 -1.52 15.74 -7.76
N PHE A 73 -2.46 15.72 -6.82
CA PHE A 73 -3.74 14.98 -6.92
C PHE A 73 -4.97 15.89 -7.08
N ALA A 74 -4.79 17.21 -7.07
CA ALA A 74 -5.87 18.18 -7.08
C ALA A 74 -6.66 18.21 -8.41
N SER A 75 -6.00 17.92 -9.53
CA SER A 75 -6.66 17.87 -10.83
C SER A 75 -7.40 16.55 -11.02
N ALA A 76 -8.71 16.62 -11.23
CA ALA A 76 -9.56 15.46 -11.51
C ALA A 76 -9.08 14.76 -12.78
N LEU A 77 -8.76 13.46 -12.66
CA LEU A 77 -8.15 12.67 -13.75
C LEU A 77 -6.87 13.29 -14.33
N GLY A 78 -6.19 14.14 -13.56
CA GLY A 78 -4.86 14.65 -13.91
C GLY A 78 -3.78 13.57 -13.73
N PRO A 79 -2.52 13.87 -14.07
CA PRO A 79 -1.42 12.90 -14.07
C PRO A 79 -1.27 12.13 -12.75
N GLY A 80 -1.38 12.80 -11.59
CA GLY A 80 -1.26 12.13 -10.31
C GLY A 80 -2.43 11.19 -10.00
N GLN A 81 -3.67 11.57 -10.31
CA GLN A 81 -4.83 10.68 -10.13
C GLN A 81 -4.80 9.49 -11.09
N LEU A 82 -4.33 9.68 -12.33
CA LEU A 82 -4.17 8.59 -13.30
C LEU A 82 -3.06 7.61 -12.90
N ALA A 83 -1.91 8.12 -12.42
CA ALA A 83 -0.86 7.26 -11.88
C ALA A 83 -1.35 6.46 -10.66
N LEU A 84 -2.09 7.11 -9.75
CA LEU A 84 -2.71 6.44 -8.61
C LEU A 84 -3.74 5.39 -9.05
N TYR A 85 -4.57 5.70 -10.05
CA TYR A 85 -5.52 4.77 -10.64
C TYR A 85 -4.82 3.53 -11.18
N ASN A 86 -3.74 3.70 -11.95
CA ASN A 86 -2.98 2.60 -12.55
C ASN A 86 -2.39 1.68 -11.48
N ILE A 87 -1.81 2.23 -10.41
CA ILE A 87 -1.27 1.44 -9.29
C ILE A 87 -2.37 0.62 -8.63
N LEU A 88 -3.52 1.23 -8.32
CA LEU A 88 -4.63 0.57 -7.64
C LEU A 88 -5.31 -0.47 -8.54
N LYS A 89 -5.45 -0.18 -9.83
CA LYS A 89 -5.91 -1.12 -10.85
C LYS A 89 -4.99 -2.33 -10.91
N ALA A 90 -3.69 -2.12 -11.08
CA ALA A 90 -2.72 -3.21 -11.16
C ALA A 90 -2.70 -4.04 -9.88
N TYR A 91 -2.77 -3.40 -8.71
CA TYR A 91 -2.86 -4.11 -7.44
C TYR A 91 -4.12 -4.98 -7.35
N SER A 92 -5.28 -4.44 -7.77
CA SER A 92 -6.54 -5.20 -7.74
C SER A 92 -6.56 -6.42 -8.65
N LEU A 93 -5.71 -6.43 -9.67
CA LEU A 93 -5.51 -7.56 -10.57
C LEU A 93 -4.45 -8.53 -10.04
N LEU A 94 -3.44 -8.01 -9.36
CA LEU A 94 -2.38 -8.79 -8.72
C LEU A 94 -2.89 -9.63 -7.53
N ASP A 95 -3.81 -9.08 -6.74
CA ASP A 95 -4.35 -9.71 -5.53
C ASP A 95 -5.89 -9.75 -5.58
N PRO A 96 -6.50 -10.70 -6.32
CA PRO A 96 -7.96 -10.75 -6.49
C PRO A 96 -8.74 -10.99 -5.19
N ASP A 97 -8.12 -11.59 -4.17
CA ASP A 97 -8.76 -11.82 -2.86
C ASP A 97 -9.06 -10.50 -2.16
N VAL A 98 -8.14 -9.55 -2.24
CA VAL A 98 -8.33 -8.18 -1.73
C VAL A 98 -9.06 -7.33 -2.77
N GLY A 99 -8.65 -7.44 -4.04
CA GLY A 99 -9.06 -6.57 -5.12
C GLY A 99 -8.76 -5.12 -4.79
N TYR A 100 -9.81 -4.33 -4.62
CA TYR A 100 -9.71 -2.97 -4.08
C TYR A 100 -10.53 -2.85 -2.81
N CYS A 101 -9.87 -2.43 -1.73
CA CYS A 101 -10.50 -2.10 -0.46
C CYS A 101 -10.43 -0.58 -0.22
N GLN A 102 -11.51 0.00 0.30
CA GLN A 102 -11.60 1.44 0.56
C GLN A 102 -10.44 1.91 1.45
N GLY A 103 -9.84 3.04 1.08
CA GLY A 103 -8.71 3.62 1.81
C GLY A 103 -7.33 3.09 1.41
N LEU A 104 -7.24 2.02 0.62
CA LEU A 104 -5.97 1.56 0.04
C LEU A 104 -5.34 2.64 -0.85
N SER A 105 -6.15 3.51 -1.45
CA SER A 105 -5.71 4.68 -2.22
C SER A 105 -4.78 5.61 -1.44
N PHE A 106 -4.98 5.78 -0.12
CA PHE A 106 -4.11 6.62 0.70
C PHE A 106 -2.73 6.00 0.87
N VAL A 107 -2.65 4.68 1.03
CA VAL A 107 -1.36 3.98 1.11
C VAL A 107 -0.60 4.15 -0.20
N ALA A 108 -1.23 3.80 -1.33
CA ALA A 108 -0.64 3.96 -2.66
C ALA A 108 -0.26 5.42 -2.96
N GLY A 109 -1.11 6.38 -2.58
CA GLY A 109 -0.89 7.81 -2.76
C GLY A 109 0.34 8.32 -2.00
N ILE A 110 0.55 7.89 -0.75
CA ILE A 110 1.76 8.26 0.02
C ILE A 110 3.03 7.73 -0.66
N LEU A 111 3.00 6.51 -1.20
CA LEU A 111 4.15 5.97 -1.92
C LEU A 111 4.43 6.81 -3.17
N LEU A 112 3.40 7.06 -3.97
CA LEU A 112 3.49 7.83 -5.22
C LEU A 112 3.94 9.28 -5.02
N LEU A 113 3.74 9.88 -3.84
CA LEU A 113 4.29 11.20 -3.51
C LEU A 113 5.80 11.22 -3.29
N HIS A 114 6.43 10.06 -3.12
CA HIS A 114 7.85 9.94 -2.77
C HIS A 114 8.67 9.12 -3.78
N MET A 115 8.04 8.55 -4.80
CA MET A 115 8.71 7.81 -5.88
C MET A 115 7.83 7.79 -7.14
N ASP A 116 8.40 7.33 -8.26
CA ASP A 116 7.70 7.13 -9.52
C ASP A 116 6.69 5.97 -9.45
N GLU A 117 5.77 5.94 -10.42
CA GLU A 117 4.61 5.04 -10.44
C GLU A 117 4.98 3.55 -10.31
N GLY A 118 5.99 3.11 -11.07
CA GLY A 118 6.43 1.70 -11.05
C GLY A 118 7.02 1.30 -9.70
N GLU A 119 7.84 2.16 -9.12
CA GLU A 119 8.45 1.95 -7.80
C GLU A 119 7.41 1.96 -6.69
N ALA A 120 6.42 2.85 -6.78
CA ALA A 120 5.30 2.92 -5.85
C ALA A 120 4.48 1.62 -5.88
N PHE A 121 4.24 1.04 -7.06
CA PHE A 121 3.61 -0.27 -7.20
C PHE A 121 4.47 -1.40 -6.61
N ILE A 122 5.77 -1.43 -6.87
CA ILE A 122 6.68 -2.44 -6.32
C ILE A 122 6.67 -2.40 -4.79
N LEU A 123 6.74 -1.20 -4.22
CA LEU A 123 6.74 -1.02 -2.77
C LEU A 123 5.37 -1.33 -2.16
N LEU A 124 4.26 -0.99 -2.85
CA LEU A 124 2.92 -1.40 -2.44
C LEU A 124 2.81 -2.93 -2.38
N ARG A 125 3.26 -3.65 -3.42
CA ARG A 125 3.31 -5.12 -3.43
C ARG A 125 4.14 -5.66 -2.26
N HIS A 126 5.30 -5.07 -1.98
CA HIS A 126 6.12 -5.46 -0.83
C HIS A 126 5.37 -5.29 0.50
N LEU A 127 4.73 -4.13 0.72
CA LEU A 127 3.96 -3.86 1.92
C LEU A 127 2.79 -4.84 2.09
N MET A 128 2.05 -5.10 1.02
CA MET A 128 0.86 -5.92 1.08
C MET A 128 1.19 -7.40 1.31
N PHE A 129 2.17 -7.94 0.58
CA PHE A 129 2.52 -9.36 0.66
C PHE A 129 3.58 -9.66 1.72
N ARG A 130 4.76 -9.05 1.62
CA ARG A 130 5.89 -9.38 2.52
C ARG A 130 5.74 -8.80 3.91
N ARG A 131 5.14 -7.60 4.05
CA ARG A 131 4.82 -7.04 5.37
C ARG A 131 3.46 -7.50 5.89
N GLY A 132 2.70 -8.27 5.10
CA GLY A 132 1.44 -8.88 5.49
C GLY A 132 0.29 -7.91 5.69
N ILE A 133 0.43 -6.66 5.23
CA ILE A 133 -0.60 -5.63 5.38
C ILE A 133 -1.90 -6.03 4.68
N ARG A 134 -1.84 -6.82 3.60
CA ARG A 134 -3.04 -7.28 2.87
C ARG A 134 -4.11 -7.92 3.76
N LYS A 135 -3.72 -8.56 4.86
CA LYS A 135 -4.63 -9.27 5.76
C LYS A 135 -5.72 -8.34 6.32
N GLN A 136 -5.38 -7.09 6.62
CA GLN A 136 -6.35 -6.12 7.17
C GLN A 136 -7.32 -5.57 6.11
N TYR A 137 -7.01 -5.81 4.82
CA TYR A 137 -7.82 -5.37 3.68
C TYR A 137 -8.64 -6.52 3.08
N LEU A 138 -8.55 -7.73 3.63
CA LEU A 138 -9.40 -8.84 3.21
C LEU A 138 -10.87 -8.54 3.52
N PRO A 139 -11.82 -8.96 2.66
CA PRO A 139 -13.24 -8.63 2.82
C PRO A 139 -13.88 -9.12 4.11
N ASP A 140 -13.33 -10.19 4.72
CA ASP A 140 -13.83 -10.75 5.97
C ASP A 140 -13.53 -9.88 7.20
N MET A 141 -12.62 -8.90 7.06
CA MET A 141 -12.18 -7.98 8.11
C MET A 141 -11.62 -8.66 9.37
N SER A 142 -11.37 -9.97 9.34
CA SER A 142 -11.01 -10.76 10.53
C SER A 142 -9.70 -10.27 11.16
N ALA A 143 -8.68 -10.03 10.34
CA ALA A 143 -7.40 -9.54 10.82
C ALA A 143 -7.50 -8.12 11.40
N LEU A 144 -8.36 -7.27 10.81
CA LEU A 144 -8.60 -5.92 11.33
C LEU A 144 -9.27 -5.97 12.70
N GLN A 145 -10.27 -6.84 12.89
CA GLN A 145 -10.91 -7.03 14.20
C GLN A 145 -9.92 -7.48 15.27
N VAL A 146 -9.01 -8.40 14.94
CA VAL A 146 -7.92 -8.82 15.85
C VAL A 146 -7.01 -7.64 16.20
N GLN A 147 -6.63 -6.81 15.23
CA GLN A 147 -5.81 -5.61 15.48
C GLN A 147 -6.52 -4.59 16.39
N LEU A 148 -7.83 -4.37 16.19
CA LEU A 148 -8.62 -3.49 17.04
C LEU A 148 -8.71 -4.01 18.48
N TYR A 149 -8.88 -5.32 18.65
CA TYR A 149 -8.83 -5.95 19.97
C TYR A 149 -7.45 -5.80 20.62
N GLN A 150 -6.37 -6.03 19.87
CA GLN A 150 -4.99 -5.83 20.36
C GLN A 150 -4.77 -4.39 20.81
N LEU A 151 -5.23 -3.40 20.05
CA LEU A 151 -5.16 -1.99 20.44
C LEU A 151 -5.95 -1.72 21.73
N SER A 152 -7.18 -2.22 21.84
CA SER A 152 -8.00 -2.09 23.06
C SER A 152 -7.30 -2.69 24.28
N ARG A 153 -6.63 -3.84 24.12
CA ARG A 153 -5.83 -4.45 25.19
C ARG A 153 -4.62 -3.61 25.55
N LEU A 154 -3.88 -3.10 24.57
CA LEU A 154 -2.73 -2.22 24.82
C LEU A 154 -3.14 -0.95 25.57
N LEU A 155 -4.28 -0.33 25.21
CA LEU A 155 -4.83 0.81 25.93
C LEU A 155 -5.15 0.45 27.37
N ARG A 156 -5.88 -0.64 27.60
CA ARG A 156 -6.18 -1.10 28.96
C ARG A 156 -4.92 -1.33 29.81
N ASP A 157 -3.86 -1.87 29.20
CA ASP A 157 -2.65 -2.25 29.92
C ASP A 157 -1.70 -1.06 30.18
N HIS A 158 -1.74 0.00 29.35
CA HIS A 158 -0.80 1.14 29.44
C HIS A 158 -1.44 2.48 29.80
N GLU A 159 -2.72 2.67 29.45
CA GLU A 159 -3.50 3.90 29.63
C GLU A 159 -4.91 3.53 30.15
N PRO A 160 -5.05 2.95 31.36
CA PRO A 160 -6.31 2.37 31.84
C PRO A 160 -7.41 3.41 32.12
N GLU A 161 -7.07 4.71 32.16
CA GLU A 161 -7.99 5.81 32.43
C GLU A 161 -8.61 6.40 31.14
N LEU A 162 -8.15 5.98 29.96
CA LEU A 162 -8.67 6.33 28.62
C LEU A 162 -9.74 5.34 28.17
#